data_AF-A0A7S0CGE9-F1
#
_entry.id   AF-A0A7S0CGE9-F1
#
_cell.length_a   1.000
_cell.length_b   1.000
_cell.length_c   1.000
_cell.angle_alpha   90.00
_cell.angle_beta   90.00
_cell.angle_gamma   90.00
#
_symmetry.space_group_name_H-M   'P 1'
#
loop_
_entity.id
_entity.type
_entity.pdbx_description
1 polymer ?
#
loop_
_entity_poly.entity_id
_entity_poly.type
_entity_poly.pdbx_seq_one_letter_code
_entity_poly.pdbx_strand_id
1 'polypeptide(L)'
;MTFNNEQHKQSAILPDGSLDLDFMKREIERDFSNERQYRAEDEMKKRAVHSSKNYDEFQAFVSCSELKPLQTREVAQLINPKYCGRVDVDSARTKQGKSSKSKVHGRQLDQMHHLVMGNIICDDSGKNTVMKLNRKVKKDCIQEKVEGKYNAKNPLSSGRHQKPKNCTDFENQWRKLRNINTSYSIMKPSKRLDYLTSIVTSLHFQNVLYKGKKSKPIDPTIMEEILNELYYYSLSIENWFSQKERKSFDNSKGIFQSQHDLNSFRFKENDFKEKIVKVNVLVEWLFALSKCERFTLNLCFLGKQTKEFVRCMIQWIVSEIKVMDAEATEKLKETVQFLECLYTSANE
;
A
#
# COMPACT_ATOMS: atom_id res chain seq x y z
N MET A 1 29.37 0.58 44.50
CA MET A 1 28.65 1.52 43.62
C MET A 1 27.47 0.76 43.02
N THR A 2 26.30 0.89 43.62
CA THR A 2 25.06 0.23 43.19
C THR A 2 24.33 1.16 42.22
N PHE A 3 24.26 0.78 40.94
CA PHE A 3 23.45 1.47 39.95
C PHE A 3 21.98 1.09 40.18
N ASN A 4 21.24 1.92 40.90
CA ASN A 4 19.78 1.85 40.95
C ASN A 4 19.24 2.25 39.57
N ASN A 5 19.10 1.25 38.69
CA ASN A 5 18.46 1.39 37.40
C ASN A 5 16.94 1.18 37.58
N GLU A 6 16.33 2.02 38.40
CA GLU A 6 14.87 2.13 38.41
C GLU A 6 14.47 2.87 37.14
N GLN A 7 14.23 2.10 36.07
CA GLN A 7 13.42 2.55 34.95
C GLN A 7 11.98 2.77 35.45
N HIS A 8 11.78 3.83 36.23
CA HIS A 8 10.46 4.39 36.39
C HIS A 8 9.97 4.74 34.99
N LYS A 9 8.92 4.04 34.53
CA LYS A 9 8.10 4.48 33.41
C LYS A 9 7.67 5.91 33.73
N GLN A 10 8.37 6.89 33.17
CA GLN A 10 8.00 8.29 33.30
C GLN A 10 6.64 8.42 32.63
N SER A 11 5.61 8.67 33.44
CA SER A 11 4.27 8.94 32.97
C SER A 11 4.23 10.36 32.41
N ALA A 12 3.55 10.56 31.29
CA ALA A 12 3.32 11.90 30.74
C ALA A 12 2.47 12.80 31.66
N ILE A 13 1.77 12.17 32.63
CA ILE A 13 0.99 12.84 33.67
C ILE A 13 1.79 12.76 34.98
N LEU A 14 2.11 13.92 35.55
CA LEU A 14 2.76 14.07 36.84
C LEU A 14 1.78 13.74 37.98
N PRO A 15 2.26 13.44 39.21
CA PRO A 15 1.39 13.09 40.34
C PRO A 15 0.37 14.17 40.73
N ASP A 16 0.62 15.42 40.36
CA ASP A 16 -0.27 16.57 40.58
C ASP A 16 -1.36 16.71 39.49
N GLY A 17 -1.38 15.81 38.49
CA GLY A 17 -2.31 15.83 37.37
C GLY A 17 -1.89 16.76 36.23
N SER A 18 -0.76 17.45 36.32
CA SER A 18 -0.22 18.27 35.23
C SER A 18 0.52 17.43 34.19
N LEU A 19 0.73 17.97 32.99
CA LEU A 19 1.41 17.30 31.89
C LEU A 19 2.90 17.64 31.86
N ASP A 20 3.76 16.63 31.79
CA ASP A 20 5.20 16.80 31.59
C ASP A 20 5.50 17.05 30.10
N LEU A 21 5.50 18.32 29.71
CA LEU A 21 5.71 18.75 28.33
C LEU A 21 7.10 18.38 27.82
N ASP A 22 8.13 18.41 28.67
CA ASP A 22 9.51 18.11 28.29
C ASP A 22 9.72 16.62 28.06
N PHE A 23 9.07 15.77 28.87
CA PHE A 23 9.02 14.34 28.60
C PHE A 23 8.30 14.04 27.27
N MET A 24 7.11 14.60 27.05
CA MET A 24 6.37 14.37 25.80
C MET A 24 7.16 14.86 24.58
N LYS A 25 7.83 16.01 24.67
CA LYS A 25 8.65 16.53 23.57
C LYS A 25 9.80 15.57 23.23
N ARG A 26 10.52 15.06 24.25
CA ARG A 26 11.59 14.08 24.05
C ARG A 26 11.07 12.77 23.46
N GLU A 27 9.91 12.31 23.91
CA GLU A 27 9.27 11.10 23.39
C GLU A 27 8.90 11.26 21.90
N ILE A 28 8.28 12.40 21.55
CA ILE A 28 7.93 12.73 20.17
C ILE A 28 9.17 12.82 19.28
N GLU A 29 10.23 13.50 19.74
CA GLU A 29 11.49 13.60 19.00
C GLU A 29 12.16 12.22 18.81
N ARG A 30 12.08 11.35 19.82
CA ARG A 30 12.57 9.97 19.74
C ARG A 30 11.80 9.17 18.71
N ASP A 31 10.47 9.27 18.70
CA ASP A 31 9.62 8.55 17.75
C ASP A 31 9.86 9.03 16.30
N PHE A 32 10.00 10.34 16.07
CA PHE A 32 10.37 10.86 14.76
C PHE A 32 11.77 10.39 14.32
N SER A 33 12.72 10.29 15.25
CA SER A 33 14.06 9.78 14.94
C SER A 33 14.03 8.31 14.55
N ASN A 34 13.25 7.49 15.27
CA ASN A 34 13.02 6.09 14.96
C ASN A 34 12.35 5.92 13.59
N GLU A 35 11.30 6.70 13.30
CA GLU A 35 10.62 6.66 12.01
C GLU A 35 11.55 7.02 10.84
N ARG A 36 12.38 8.07 11.01
CA ARG A 36 13.40 8.43 10.02
C ARG A 36 14.40 7.30 9.79
N GLN A 37 14.85 6.65 10.85
CA GLN A 37 15.74 5.50 10.76
C GLN A 37 15.05 4.36 9.99
N TYR A 38 13.89 3.88 10.45
CA TYR A 38 13.14 2.80 9.80
C TYR A 38 12.90 3.07 8.32
N ARG A 39 12.53 4.30 7.96
CA ARG A 39 12.33 4.70 6.57
C ARG A 39 13.63 4.63 5.75
N ALA A 40 14.75 5.08 6.32
CA ALA A 40 16.04 5.02 5.64
C ALA A 40 16.51 3.56 5.41
N GLU A 41 16.31 2.68 6.41
CA GLU A 41 16.62 1.26 6.28
C GLU A 41 15.76 0.58 5.22
N ASP A 42 14.44 0.81 5.24
CA ASP A 42 13.49 0.23 4.30
C ASP A 42 13.77 0.67 2.85
N GLU A 43 14.01 1.96 2.62
CA GLU A 43 14.40 2.48 1.30
C GLU A 43 15.74 1.90 0.80
N MET A 44 16.68 1.61 1.71
CA MET A 44 17.93 0.96 1.34
C MET A 44 17.72 -0.53 0.99
N LYS A 45 16.91 -1.25 1.77
CA LYS A 45 16.52 -2.65 1.48
C LYS A 45 15.79 -2.75 0.15
N LYS A 46 14.83 -1.86 -0.11
CA LYS A 46 14.11 -1.78 -1.40
C LYS A 46 15.06 -1.53 -2.58
N ARG A 47 16.03 -0.61 -2.43
CA ARG A 47 17.05 -0.40 -3.46
C ARG A 47 17.90 -1.64 -3.68
N ALA A 48 18.30 -2.33 -2.62
CA ALA A 48 19.10 -3.56 -2.69
C ALA A 48 18.41 -4.66 -3.50
N VAL A 49 17.09 -4.81 -3.38
CA VAL A 49 16.30 -5.77 -4.19
C VAL A 49 16.50 -5.54 -5.69
N HIS A 50 16.62 -4.29 -6.12
CA HIS A 50 16.73 -3.95 -7.53
C HIS A 50 18.17 -3.82 -8.03
N SER A 51 19.13 -3.52 -7.16
CA SER A 51 20.53 -3.27 -7.56
C SER A 51 21.44 -4.48 -7.46
N SER A 52 21.09 -5.50 -6.66
CA SER A 52 21.97 -6.65 -6.41
C SER A 52 21.95 -7.63 -7.58
N LYS A 53 23.13 -8.14 -7.97
CA LYS A 53 23.28 -9.13 -9.05
C LYS A 53 23.11 -10.55 -8.55
N ASN A 54 23.45 -10.81 -7.29
CA ASN A 54 23.33 -12.12 -6.65
C ASN A 54 22.89 -11.99 -5.18
N TYR A 55 22.60 -13.12 -4.55
CA TYR A 55 22.05 -13.18 -3.20
C TYR A 55 23.06 -12.70 -2.14
N ASP A 56 24.34 -13.05 -2.29
CA ASP A 56 25.39 -12.65 -1.33
C ASP A 56 25.57 -11.12 -1.31
N GLU A 57 25.52 -10.47 -2.49
CA GLU A 57 25.54 -9.02 -2.63
C GLU A 57 24.29 -8.37 -2.00
N PHE A 58 23.11 -8.97 -2.20
CA PHE A 58 21.89 -8.54 -1.55
C PHE A 58 21.99 -8.64 -0.01
N GLN A 59 22.49 -9.76 0.50
CA GLN A 59 22.67 -9.98 1.93
C GLN A 59 23.65 -8.94 2.53
N ALA A 60 24.73 -8.63 1.82
CA ALA A 60 25.67 -7.59 2.24
C ALA A 60 25.00 -6.20 2.29
N PHE A 61 24.21 -5.83 1.28
CA PHE A 61 23.48 -4.56 1.30
C PHE A 61 22.43 -4.49 2.40
N VAL A 62 21.66 -5.55 2.63
CA VAL A 62 20.69 -5.61 3.73
C VAL A 62 21.40 -5.51 5.08
N SER A 63 22.56 -6.15 5.26
CA SER A 63 23.34 -6.08 6.50
C SER A 63 23.83 -4.66 6.78
N CYS A 64 24.29 -3.94 5.74
CA CYS A 64 24.68 -2.52 5.86
C CYS A 64 23.49 -1.59 6.13
N SER A 65 22.26 -2.01 5.82
CA SER A 65 21.07 -1.16 5.98
C SER A 65 20.59 -1.06 7.42
N GLU A 66 20.97 -1.98 8.31
CA GLU A 66 20.54 -1.97 9.71
C GLU A 66 21.20 -0.85 10.55
N LEU A 67 22.05 -0.02 9.94
CA LEU A 67 22.73 1.15 10.53
C LEU A 67 23.33 0.88 11.92
N LYS A 68 23.69 -0.38 12.20
CA LYS A 68 24.34 -0.74 13.45
C LYS A 68 25.68 -0.01 13.50
N PRO A 69 25.99 0.69 14.61
CA PRO A 69 27.29 1.32 14.76
C PRO A 69 28.36 0.24 14.58
N LEU A 70 29.24 0.44 13.58
CA LEU A 70 30.30 -0.50 13.28
C LEU A 70 31.14 -0.70 14.53
N GLN A 71 31.32 -1.95 14.94
CA GLN A 71 32.21 -2.23 16.05
C GLN A 71 33.64 -1.90 15.63
N THR A 72 34.47 -1.46 16.57
CA THR A 72 35.86 -1.06 16.30
C THR A 72 36.65 -2.16 15.58
N ARG A 73 36.30 -3.43 15.83
CA ARG A 73 36.85 -4.60 15.14
C ARG A 73 36.48 -4.66 13.65
N GLU A 74 35.25 -4.33 13.29
CA GLU A 74 34.77 -4.31 11.90
C GLU A 74 35.39 -3.13 11.14
N VAL A 75 35.51 -1.97 11.79
CA VAL A 75 36.23 -0.81 11.24
C VAL A 75 37.70 -1.15 10.99
N ALA A 76 38.36 -1.85 11.91
CA ALA A 76 39.75 -2.28 11.74
C ALA A 76 39.93 -3.25 10.56
N GLN A 77 38.96 -4.11 10.29
CA GLN A 77 38.95 -5.01 9.12
C GLN A 77 38.81 -4.25 7.81
N LEU A 78 38.03 -3.17 7.78
CA LEU A 78 37.87 -2.30 6.61
C LEU A 78 39.12 -1.45 6.33
N ILE A 79 39.80 -0.96 7.38
CA ILE A 79 40.99 -0.10 7.26
C ILE A 79 42.23 -0.90 6.87
N ASN A 80 42.36 -2.16 7.30
CA ASN A 80 43.51 -3.01 7.01
C ASN A 80 43.12 -4.29 6.24
N PRO A 81 42.91 -4.21 4.90
CA PRO A 81 42.58 -5.37 4.07
C PRO A 81 43.68 -6.45 4.02
N LYS A 82 44.88 -6.16 4.54
CA LYS A 82 46.00 -7.12 4.64
C LYS A 82 45.80 -8.19 5.72
N TYR A 83 44.79 -8.07 6.59
CA TYR A 83 44.44 -9.06 7.61
C TYR A 83 43.09 -9.74 7.36
N CYS A 84 42.64 -9.85 6.11
CA CYS A 84 41.71 -10.91 5.72
C CYS A 84 42.46 -12.24 5.79
N GLY A 85 42.64 -12.72 7.03
CA GLY A 85 43.21 -14.02 7.31
C GLY A 85 42.50 -15.06 6.46
N ARG A 86 43.30 -15.88 5.77
CA ARG A 86 42.87 -17.20 5.35
C ARG A 86 42.14 -17.82 6.54
N VAL A 87 40.83 -17.94 6.42
CA VAL A 87 40.11 -18.87 7.28
C VAL A 87 40.57 -20.22 6.77
N ASP A 88 41.59 -20.76 7.42
CA ASP A 88 42.02 -22.14 7.21
C ASP A 88 40.84 -23.02 7.63
N VAL A 89 40.02 -23.36 6.63
CA VAL A 89 39.01 -24.42 6.75
C VAL A 89 39.79 -25.72 6.78
N ASP A 90 40.18 -26.14 7.98
CA ASP A 90 40.75 -27.45 8.21
C ASP A 90 39.72 -28.53 7.86
N SER A 91 39.91 -29.06 6.64
CA SER A 91 40.29 -30.45 6.44
C SER A 91 39.42 -31.54 7.08
N ALA A 92 38.40 -31.98 6.33
CA ALA A 92 37.93 -33.36 6.35
C ALA A 92 37.88 -33.95 4.92
N ARG A 93 39.09 -34.15 4.39
CA ARG A 93 39.55 -35.27 3.55
C ARG A 93 38.50 -36.28 3.03
N THR A 94 38.17 -36.21 1.73
CA THR A 94 37.94 -37.41 0.90
C THR A 94 38.45 -37.20 -0.54
N LYS A 95 38.97 -38.29 -1.10
CA LYS A 95 39.96 -38.38 -2.17
C LYS A 95 39.39 -38.26 -3.60
N GLN A 96 40.27 -37.78 -4.49
CA GLN A 96 40.49 -38.21 -5.88
C GLN A 96 39.34 -38.04 -6.90
N GLY A 97 39.48 -36.99 -7.73
CA GLY A 97 38.87 -36.89 -9.06
C GLY A 97 39.76 -36.09 -9.99
N LYS A 98 40.29 -36.74 -11.04
CA LYS A 98 41.23 -36.20 -12.03
C LYS A 98 40.51 -35.37 -13.10
N SER A 99 41.25 -34.43 -13.69
CA SER A 99 40.99 -33.71 -14.97
C SER A 99 39.83 -32.70 -14.94
N SER A 100 39.90 -31.50 -15.52
CA SER A 100 40.55 -31.10 -16.78
C SER A 100 40.99 -29.64 -16.73
N LYS A 101 42.08 -29.33 -17.44
CA LYS A 101 42.62 -27.98 -17.64
C LYS A 101 41.70 -27.16 -18.54
N SER A 102 40.96 -26.21 -17.99
CA SER A 102 40.32 -25.13 -18.74
C SER A 102 41.17 -23.85 -18.65
N LYS A 103 41.73 -23.50 -19.80
CA LYS A 103 42.56 -22.32 -20.06
C LYS A 103 41.66 -21.08 -20.14
N VAL A 104 41.40 -20.43 -19.00
CA VAL A 104 40.66 -19.16 -18.97
C VAL A 104 41.63 -18.01 -19.24
N HIS A 105 41.37 -17.27 -20.33
CA HIS A 105 42.05 -16.02 -20.65
C HIS A 105 41.75 -14.98 -19.57
N GLY A 106 42.78 -14.59 -18.81
CA GLY A 106 42.74 -13.38 -17.99
C GLY A 106 42.63 -12.16 -18.90
N ARG A 107 41.47 -11.50 -18.87
CA ARG A 107 41.37 -10.12 -19.34
C ARG A 107 41.73 -9.21 -18.17
N GLN A 108 42.90 -8.58 -18.31
CA GLN A 108 43.28 -7.34 -17.65
C GLN A 108 42.10 -6.37 -17.64
N LEU A 109 41.69 -5.94 -16.45
CA LEU A 109 40.80 -4.80 -16.25
C LEU A 109 41.64 -3.73 -15.57
N ASP A 110 42.47 -3.08 -16.39
CA ASP A 110 43.11 -1.83 -16.06
C ASP A 110 42.10 -0.68 -16.25
N GLN A 111 42.06 0.18 -15.25
CA GLN A 111 41.66 1.60 -15.32
C GLN A 111 40.20 1.93 -15.66
N MET A 112 39.45 2.35 -14.63
CA MET A 112 38.71 3.62 -14.67
C MET A 112 38.36 4.08 -13.24
N HIS A 113 39.33 4.74 -12.59
CA HIS A 113 39.07 5.70 -11.52
C HIS A 113 38.92 7.08 -12.17
N HIS A 114 37.76 7.74 -12.05
CA HIS A 114 37.61 9.19 -11.83
C HIS A 114 36.13 9.61 -11.90
N LEU A 115 35.75 10.51 -10.96
CA LEU A 115 34.53 11.35 -10.89
C LEU A 115 33.25 10.61 -10.42
N VAL A 116 32.56 10.93 -9.32
CA VAL A 116 32.35 12.20 -8.60
C VAL A 116 32.09 11.89 -7.12
N MET A 117 32.99 12.26 -6.22
CA MET A 117 32.65 12.48 -4.80
C MET A 117 32.45 13.98 -4.65
N GLY A 118 31.19 14.39 -4.48
CA GLY A 118 30.86 15.76 -4.13
C GLY A 118 31.29 16.02 -2.70
N ASN A 119 32.38 16.75 -2.52
CA ASN A 119 32.80 17.29 -1.25
C ASN A 119 31.79 18.36 -0.82
N ILE A 120 31.07 18.12 0.28
CA ILE A 120 30.47 19.19 1.08
C ILE A 120 31.59 19.67 2.01
N ILE A 121 32.17 20.81 1.67
CA ILE A 121 32.99 21.60 2.60
C ILE A 121 32.00 22.60 3.23
N CYS A 122 31.73 22.44 4.51
CA CYS A 122 31.07 23.47 5.31
C CYS A 122 32.13 24.50 5.70
N ASP A 123 31.93 25.75 5.34
CA ASP A 123 32.65 26.89 5.91
C ASP A 123 31.87 27.43 7.12
N ASP A 124 32.58 27.84 8.17
CA ASP A 124 32.04 28.32 9.46
C ASP A 124 31.32 29.68 9.37
N SER A 125 30.87 30.11 8.18
CA SER A 125 30.33 31.45 7.95
C SER A 125 28.80 31.54 7.83
N GLY A 126 28.08 30.42 7.84
CA GLY A 126 26.62 30.38 8.00
C GLY A 126 25.82 31.14 6.91
N LYS A 127 26.35 31.27 5.69
CA LYS A 127 25.66 31.98 4.60
C LYS A 127 25.41 31.07 3.39
N ASN A 128 24.13 30.75 3.17
CA ASN A 128 23.67 30.00 1.99
C ASN A 128 23.79 30.86 0.73
N THR A 129 24.70 30.48 -0.17
CA THR A 129 24.84 31.10 -1.49
C THR A 129 24.23 30.18 -2.56
N VAL A 130 23.12 30.60 -3.17
CA VAL A 130 22.43 29.85 -4.24
C VAL A 130 23.18 30.06 -5.56
N MET A 131 23.89 29.04 -6.06
CA MET A 131 24.43 29.07 -7.42
C MET A 131 23.30 28.85 -8.45
N LYS A 132 22.91 29.93 -9.14
CA LYS A 132 22.07 29.87 -10.35
C LYS A 132 22.90 29.39 -11.53
N LEU A 133 22.72 28.13 -11.93
CA LEU A 133 23.24 27.59 -13.20
C LEU A 133 22.32 27.99 -14.36
N ASN A 134 22.71 29.05 -15.08
CA ASN A 134 22.14 29.42 -16.37
C ASN A 134 22.59 28.40 -17.44
N ARG A 135 21.69 27.54 -17.93
CA ARG A 135 21.92 26.77 -19.16
C ARG A 135 21.35 27.51 -20.36
N LYS A 136 22.27 28.04 -21.18
CA LYS A 136 21.99 28.56 -22.52
C LYS A 136 21.53 27.42 -23.45
N VAL A 137 20.52 27.74 -24.24
CA VAL A 137 19.94 26.98 -25.35
C VAL A 137 21.01 26.63 -26.40
N LYS A 138 21.01 25.38 -26.86
CA LYS A 138 21.60 25.00 -28.14
C LYS A 138 20.55 24.24 -28.96
N LYS A 139 19.99 24.95 -29.95
CA LYS A 139 19.18 24.38 -31.04
C LYS A 139 20.16 23.82 -32.06
N ASP A 140 20.12 22.51 -32.29
CA ASP A 140 20.68 21.93 -33.50
C ASP A 140 19.58 21.17 -34.25
N CYS A 141 19.54 21.46 -35.56
CA CYS A 141 18.61 20.95 -36.55
C CYS A 141 18.71 19.43 -36.69
N ILE A 142 17.56 18.75 -36.75
CA ILE A 142 17.42 17.50 -37.50
C ILE A 142 16.29 17.74 -38.50
N GLN A 143 16.66 17.76 -39.77
CA GLN A 143 15.75 17.84 -40.90
C GLN A 143 15.01 16.52 -41.11
N GLU A 144 13.74 16.65 -41.49
CA GLU A 144 12.82 15.59 -41.88
C GLU A 144 13.27 14.84 -43.15
N LYS A 145 13.08 13.52 -43.15
CA LYS A 145 12.20 12.79 -44.09
C LYS A 145 12.32 11.30 -43.85
N VAL A 146 11.23 10.63 -43.49
CA VAL A 146 10.50 9.65 -44.32
C VAL A 146 9.32 9.14 -43.49
N GLU A 147 8.18 9.09 -44.15
CA GLU A 147 6.82 8.88 -43.67
C GLU A 147 6.63 7.59 -42.86
N GLY A 148 6.15 7.75 -41.63
CA GLY A 148 5.53 6.69 -40.84
C GLY A 148 4.27 7.23 -40.19
N LYS A 149 3.10 6.85 -40.70
CA LYS A 149 1.77 7.24 -40.23
C LYS A 149 1.58 6.90 -38.75
N TYR A 150 1.94 7.81 -37.84
CA TYR A 150 1.48 7.77 -36.45
C TYR A 150 0.13 8.49 -36.36
N ASN A 151 -0.94 7.70 -36.44
CA ASN A 151 -2.25 8.10 -35.97
C ASN A 151 -2.19 8.32 -34.46
N ALA A 152 -1.98 9.57 -34.03
CA ALA A 152 -2.21 10.00 -32.66
C ALA A 152 -3.73 10.06 -32.39
N LYS A 153 -4.34 8.88 -32.22
CA LYS A 153 -5.66 8.77 -31.57
C LYS A 153 -5.41 8.82 -30.07
N ASN A 154 -5.85 9.87 -29.40
CA ASN A 154 -6.06 9.85 -27.95
C ASN A 154 -7.03 8.70 -27.63
N PRO A 155 -6.62 7.60 -26.95
CA PRO A 155 -7.46 6.39 -26.85
C PRO A 155 -8.52 6.44 -25.75
N LEU A 156 -8.66 7.55 -25.02
CA LEU A 156 -9.30 7.56 -23.71
C LEU A 156 -10.66 8.26 -23.64
N SER A 157 -11.23 8.71 -24.76
CA SER A 157 -12.64 9.10 -24.82
C SER A 157 -13.46 7.99 -25.48
N SER A 158 -14.36 7.38 -24.70
CA SER A 158 -15.41 6.42 -25.12
C SER A 158 -15.05 4.95 -25.39
N GLY A 159 -13.81 4.50 -25.20
CA GLY A 159 -13.47 3.08 -25.31
C GLY A 159 -14.20 2.25 -24.25
N ARG A 160 -15.32 1.60 -24.62
CA ARG A 160 -16.01 0.63 -23.74
C ARG A 160 -14.99 -0.40 -23.27
N HIS A 161 -14.68 -0.39 -21.97
CA HIS A 161 -13.83 -1.41 -21.38
C HIS A 161 -14.46 -2.79 -21.63
N GLN A 162 -13.72 -3.67 -22.31
CA GLN A 162 -14.19 -5.03 -22.57
C GLN A 162 -14.19 -5.82 -21.26
N LYS A 163 -15.24 -6.62 -21.03
CA LYS A 163 -15.30 -7.51 -19.87
C LYS A 163 -14.07 -8.44 -19.86
N PRO A 164 -13.36 -8.55 -18.73
CA PRO A 164 -12.14 -9.36 -18.67
C PRO A 164 -12.48 -10.84 -18.88
N LYS A 165 -11.64 -11.54 -19.64
CA LYS A 165 -11.85 -12.96 -19.98
C LYS A 165 -11.27 -13.93 -18.95
N ASN A 166 -10.26 -13.50 -18.20
CA ASN A 166 -9.54 -14.30 -17.21
C ASN A 166 -8.92 -13.39 -16.13
N CYS A 167 -8.40 -13.98 -15.05
CA CYS A 167 -7.76 -13.25 -13.95
C CYS A 167 -6.66 -12.29 -14.43
N THR A 168 -5.77 -12.75 -15.31
CA THR A 168 -4.66 -11.93 -15.81
C THR A 168 -5.14 -10.70 -16.59
N ASP A 169 -6.19 -10.86 -17.40
CA ASP A 169 -6.83 -9.77 -18.12
C ASP A 169 -7.47 -8.76 -17.15
N PHE A 170 -8.19 -9.25 -16.13
CA PHE A 170 -8.71 -8.42 -15.04
C PHE A 170 -7.60 -7.62 -14.34
N GLU A 171 -6.52 -8.29 -13.90
CA GLU A 171 -5.39 -7.63 -13.21
C GLU A 171 -4.73 -6.56 -14.10
N ASN A 172 -4.56 -6.84 -15.38
CA ASN A 172 -3.98 -5.90 -16.33
C ASN A 172 -4.88 -4.69 -16.58
N GLN A 173 -6.19 -4.90 -16.70
CA GLN A 173 -7.16 -3.82 -16.79
C GLN A 173 -7.17 -2.98 -15.51
N TRP A 174 -7.16 -3.62 -14.34
CA TRP A 174 -7.10 -2.97 -13.04
C TRP A 174 -5.85 -2.09 -12.86
N ARG A 175 -4.66 -2.61 -13.22
CA ARG A 175 -3.41 -1.85 -13.19
C ARG A 175 -3.43 -0.67 -14.16
N LYS A 176 -4.05 -0.80 -15.34
CA LYS A 176 -4.20 0.33 -16.28
C LYS A 176 -5.06 1.45 -15.69
N LEU A 177 -6.06 1.12 -14.88
CA LEU A 177 -6.89 2.10 -14.19
C LEU A 177 -6.12 2.86 -13.09
N ARG A 178 -5.02 2.31 -12.55
CA ARG A 178 -4.17 2.97 -11.53
C ARG A 178 -3.62 4.31 -12.02
N ASN A 179 -3.18 4.36 -13.28
CA ASN A 179 -2.46 5.52 -13.83
C ASN A 179 -3.40 6.63 -14.31
N ILE A 180 -4.71 6.38 -14.33
CA ILE A 180 -5.70 7.36 -14.76
C ILE A 180 -6.03 8.21 -13.53
N ASN A 181 -5.15 9.17 -13.22
CA ASN A 181 -5.23 10.15 -12.12
C ASN A 181 -6.63 10.26 -11.51
N THR A 182 -6.87 9.46 -10.47
CA THR A 182 -7.99 9.65 -9.56
C THR A 182 -7.54 10.65 -8.52
N SER A 183 -7.75 11.93 -8.80
CA SER A 183 -7.83 12.91 -7.71
C SER A 183 -8.94 12.41 -6.79
N TYR A 184 -8.57 11.81 -5.65
CA TYR A 184 -9.55 11.29 -4.69
C TYR A 184 -10.33 12.46 -4.11
N SER A 185 -11.46 12.78 -4.72
CA SER A 185 -12.53 13.52 -4.08
C SER A 185 -13.42 12.48 -3.43
N ILE A 186 -13.60 12.58 -2.11
CA ILE A 186 -14.50 11.71 -1.31
C ILE A 186 -15.92 11.66 -1.92
N MET A 187 -16.28 12.66 -2.74
CA MET A 187 -17.61 12.77 -3.33
C MET A 187 -17.76 12.19 -4.74
N LYS A 188 -16.70 11.73 -5.41
CA LYS A 188 -16.81 11.16 -6.76
C LYS A 188 -16.34 9.70 -6.77
N PRO A 189 -17.17 8.75 -7.24
CA PRO A 189 -16.76 7.37 -7.38
C PRO A 189 -15.52 7.29 -8.28
N SER A 190 -14.55 6.47 -7.88
CA SER A 190 -13.35 6.26 -8.67
C SER A 190 -13.71 5.52 -9.96
N LYS A 191 -12.94 5.72 -11.03
CA LYS A 191 -13.10 4.92 -12.26
C LYS A 191 -12.94 3.42 -12.01
N ARG A 192 -12.22 3.04 -10.94
CA ARG A 192 -12.07 1.67 -10.48
C ARG A 192 -13.35 1.13 -9.88
N LEU A 193 -14.05 1.92 -9.07
CA LEU A 193 -15.35 1.56 -8.54
C LEU A 193 -16.39 1.45 -9.66
N ASP A 194 -16.39 2.38 -10.63
CA ASP A 194 -17.23 2.26 -11.82
C ASP A 194 -16.93 0.96 -12.58
N TYR A 195 -15.65 0.58 -12.68
CA TYR A 195 -15.24 -0.68 -13.29
C TYR A 195 -15.78 -1.92 -12.52
N LEU A 196 -15.72 -1.90 -11.18
CA LEU A 196 -16.27 -2.96 -10.32
C LEU A 196 -17.80 -3.01 -10.30
N THR A 197 -18.49 -1.90 -10.57
CA THR A 197 -19.96 -1.86 -10.47
C THR A 197 -20.63 -2.05 -11.83
N SER A 198 -20.02 -1.55 -12.92
CA SER A 198 -20.64 -1.53 -14.25
C SER A 198 -20.13 -2.62 -15.21
N ILE A 199 -18.84 -2.98 -15.15
CA ILE A 199 -18.21 -3.84 -16.16
C ILE A 199 -18.02 -5.26 -15.63
N VAL A 200 -17.45 -5.37 -14.43
CA VAL A 200 -17.19 -6.63 -13.77
C VAL A 200 -18.23 -6.78 -12.67
N THR A 201 -19.32 -7.51 -12.88
CA THR A 201 -20.21 -7.84 -11.76
C THR A 201 -19.51 -8.78 -10.78
N SER A 202 -19.93 -8.81 -9.52
CA SER A 202 -19.48 -9.79 -8.51
C SER A 202 -19.54 -11.23 -9.05
N LEU A 203 -20.64 -11.58 -9.73
CA LEU A 203 -20.83 -12.86 -10.40
C LEU A 203 -19.88 -13.07 -11.59
N HIS A 204 -19.61 -12.05 -12.40
CA HIS A 204 -18.62 -12.15 -13.48
C HIS A 204 -17.22 -12.35 -12.91
N PHE A 205 -16.86 -11.60 -11.87
CA PHE A 205 -15.59 -11.73 -11.16
C PHE A 205 -15.40 -13.14 -10.63
N GLN A 206 -16.40 -13.70 -9.94
CA GLN A 206 -16.39 -15.09 -9.52
C GLN A 206 -16.15 -15.99 -10.73
N ASN A 207 -16.94 -15.91 -11.79
CA ASN A 207 -16.76 -16.76 -12.97
C ASN A 207 -15.38 -16.64 -13.66
N VAL A 208 -14.81 -15.43 -13.69
CA VAL A 208 -13.50 -15.15 -14.27
C VAL A 208 -12.36 -15.71 -13.41
N LEU A 209 -12.53 -15.70 -12.08
CA LEU A 209 -11.55 -16.24 -11.14
C LEU A 209 -11.78 -17.71 -10.77
N TYR A 210 -12.98 -18.26 -10.95
CA TYR A 210 -13.39 -19.60 -10.49
C TYR A 210 -13.56 -20.64 -11.58
N LYS A 211 -13.38 -20.31 -12.87
CA LYS A 211 -13.53 -21.31 -13.93
C LYS A 211 -12.35 -22.30 -13.99
N GLY A 212 -12.39 -23.28 -13.09
CA GLY A 212 -11.65 -24.53 -13.15
C GLY A 212 -10.41 -24.62 -12.25
N LYS A 213 -9.89 -25.84 -12.07
CA LYS A 213 -8.70 -26.21 -11.26
C LYS A 213 -7.38 -25.54 -11.67
N LYS A 214 -7.40 -24.55 -12.56
CA LYS A 214 -6.24 -23.86 -13.12
C LYS A 214 -6.33 -22.34 -13.02
N SER A 215 -7.28 -21.80 -12.25
CA SER A 215 -7.35 -20.35 -12.10
C SER A 215 -6.14 -19.84 -11.31
N LYS A 216 -5.49 -18.82 -11.87
CA LYS A 216 -4.40 -18.13 -11.20
C LYS A 216 -4.98 -17.41 -9.97
N PRO A 217 -4.36 -17.51 -8.78
CA PRO A 217 -4.79 -16.73 -7.63
C PRO A 217 -4.59 -15.23 -7.91
N ILE A 218 -5.49 -14.41 -7.37
CA ILE A 218 -5.40 -12.96 -7.48
C ILE A 218 -4.16 -12.44 -6.72
N ASP A 219 -3.44 -11.52 -7.35
CA ASP A 219 -2.32 -10.79 -6.75
C ASP A 219 -2.75 -10.12 -5.42
N PRO A 220 -2.02 -10.34 -4.30
CA PRO A 220 -2.35 -9.74 -3.00
C PRO A 220 -2.46 -8.20 -3.05
N THR A 221 -1.60 -7.55 -3.82
CA THR A 221 -1.60 -6.09 -3.99
C THR A 221 -2.89 -5.63 -4.66
N ILE A 222 -3.38 -6.39 -5.64
CA ILE A 222 -4.62 -6.06 -6.34
C ILE A 222 -5.82 -6.29 -5.42
N MET A 223 -5.80 -7.35 -4.60
CA MET A 223 -6.83 -7.57 -3.59
C MET A 223 -6.88 -6.41 -2.58
N GLU A 224 -5.73 -5.97 -2.07
CA GLU A 224 -5.62 -4.80 -1.18
C GLU A 224 -6.19 -3.54 -1.82
N GLU A 225 -5.87 -3.27 -3.09
CA GLU A 225 -6.44 -2.13 -3.82
C GLU A 225 -7.97 -2.24 -3.98
N ILE A 226 -8.50 -3.41 -4.30
CA ILE A 226 -9.95 -3.61 -4.40
C ILE A 226 -10.62 -3.34 -3.06
N LEU A 227 -10.07 -3.88 -1.97
CA LEU A 227 -10.61 -3.67 -0.62
C LEU A 227 -10.59 -2.19 -0.21
N ASN A 228 -9.53 -1.46 -0.54
CA ASN A 228 -9.46 -0.02 -0.31
C ASN A 228 -10.53 0.74 -1.12
N GLU A 229 -10.76 0.39 -2.39
CA GLU A 229 -11.82 1.00 -3.20
C GLU A 229 -13.23 0.71 -2.64
N LEU A 230 -13.46 -0.52 -2.16
CA LEU A 230 -14.73 -0.90 -1.51
C LEU A 230 -14.93 -0.14 -0.18
N TYR A 231 -13.88 0.06 0.60
CA TYR A 231 -13.95 0.86 1.82
C TYR A 231 -14.27 2.33 1.53
N TYR A 232 -13.63 2.94 0.54
CA TYR A 232 -14.00 4.31 0.14
C TYR A 232 -15.43 4.38 -0.39
N TYR A 233 -15.90 3.33 -1.07
CA TYR A 233 -17.29 3.23 -1.47
C TYR A 233 -18.24 3.18 -0.26
N SER A 234 -17.94 2.40 0.79
CA SER A 234 -18.77 2.37 2.00
C SER A 234 -18.82 3.74 2.69
N LEU A 235 -17.70 4.44 2.81
CA LEU A 235 -17.66 5.81 3.33
C LEU A 235 -18.48 6.78 2.48
N SER A 236 -18.49 6.62 1.15
CA SER A 236 -19.29 7.46 0.27
C SER A 236 -20.79 7.25 0.48
N ILE A 237 -21.21 6.01 0.77
CA ILE A 237 -22.61 5.68 1.09
C ILE A 237 -22.98 6.37 2.40
N GLU A 238 -22.20 6.17 3.46
CA GLU A 238 -22.45 6.74 4.78
C GLU A 238 -22.55 8.27 4.74
N ASN A 239 -21.60 8.93 4.07
CA ASN A 239 -21.60 10.39 3.94
C ASN A 239 -22.79 10.90 3.14
N TRP A 240 -23.19 10.21 2.07
CA TRP A 240 -24.34 10.60 1.26
C TRP A 240 -25.65 10.55 2.06
N PHE A 241 -25.84 9.52 2.88
CA PHE A 241 -27.00 9.41 3.77
C PHE A 241 -26.99 10.48 4.86
N SER A 242 -25.83 10.68 5.51
CA SER A 242 -25.66 11.70 6.54
C SER A 242 -25.97 13.11 6.03
N GLN A 243 -25.61 13.41 4.78
CA GLN A 243 -25.92 14.71 4.15
C GLN A 243 -27.41 14.86 3.83
N LYS A 244 -28.07 13.79 3.37
CA LYS A 244 -29.52 13.82 3.11
C LYS A 244 -30.33 14.01 4.39
N GLU A 245 -29.95 13.35 5.47
CA GLU A 245 -30.56 13.52 6.80
C GLU A 245 -30.49 14.97 7.27
N ARG A 246 -29.31 15.60 7.18
CA ARG A 246 -29.12 17.01 7.55
C ARG A 246 -29.99 17.97 6.73
N LYS A 247 -30.04 17.78 5.40
CA LYS A 247 -30.86 18.62 4.52
C LYS A 247 -32.36 18.47 4.78
N SER A 248 -32.81 17.26 5.12
CA SER A 248 -34.19 17.02 5.53
C SER A 248 -34.55 17.78 6.82
N PHE A 249 -33.61 17.81 7.78
CA PHE A 249 -33.78 18.49 9.06
C PHE A 249 -33.81 20.02 8.91
N ASP A 250 -32.89 20.61 8.14
CA ASP A 250 -32.84 22.07 7.93
C ASP A 250 -34.09 22.60 7.21
N ASN A 251 -34.63 21.85 6.24
CA ASN A 251 -35.88 22.20 5.56
C ASN A 251 -37.10 22.14 6.50
N SER A 252 -37.08 21.28 7.51
CA SER A 252 -38.19 21.15 8.47
C SER A 252 -38.21 22.27 9.52
N LYS A 253 -37.07 22.85 9.88
CA LYS A 253 -36.98 23.89 10.92
C LYS A 253 -37.67 25.22 10.56
N GLY A 254 -37.95 25.47 9.29
CA GLY A 254 -38.61 26.70 8.82
C GLY A 254 -40.14 26.67 8.80
N ILE A 255 -40.78 25.50 8.97
CA ILE A 255 -42.22 25.30 8.76
C ILE A 255 -42.78 24.36 9.84
N PHE A 256 -42.72 24.77 11.11
CA PHE A 256 -43.48 24.11 12.18
C PHE A 256 -44.62 25.03 12.61
N GLN A 257 -45.68 25.10 11.81
CA GLN A 257 -46.92 25.79 12.19
C GLN A 257 -48.18 24.91 12.17
N SER A 258 -48.09 23.60 11.87
CA SER A 258 -49.23 22.71 12.10
C SER A 258 -48.83 21.25 12.35
N GLN A 259 -49.58 20.56 13.21
CA GLN A 259 -49.37 19.14 13.56
C GLN A 259 -49.61 18.16 12.40
N HIS A 260 -50.00 18.63 11.21
CA HIS A 260 -50.30 17.78 10.06
C HIS A 260 -49.07 17.30 9.26
N ASP A 261 -47.86 17.79 9.58
CA ASP A 261 -46.62 17.49 8.84
C ASP A 261 -45.78 16.32 9.40
N LEU A 262 -46.27 15.58 10.40
CA LEU A 262 -45.58 14.38 10.91
C LEU A 262 -45.41 13.27 9.86
N ASN A 263 -46.17 13.30 8.77
CA ASN A 263 -46.01 12.39 7.64
C ASN A 263 -44.90 12.79 6.65
N SER A 264 -44.36 14.02 6.75
CA SER A 264 -43.29 14.54 5.88
C SER A 264 -41.90 14.02 6.28
N PHE A 265 -41.75 13.50 7.51
CA PHE A 265 -40.50 12.87 7.98
C PHE A 265 -40.36 11.40 7.56
N ARG A 266 -41.22 10.91 6.66
CA ARG A 266 -40.94 9.64 5.99
C ARG A 266 -39.72 9.84 5.10
N PHE A 267 -38.58 9.38 5.60
CA PHE A 267 -37.43 9.04 4.75
C PHE A 267 -37.98 8.37 3.50
N LYS A 268 -37.74 8.96 2.33
CA LYS A 268 -38.38 8.47 1.10
C LYS A 268 -37.99 7.02 0.98
N GLU A 269 -38.99 6.13 0.87
CA GLU A 269 -38.80 4.68 0.74
C GLU A 269 -37.77 4.34 -0.35
N ASN A 270 -37.69 5.18 -1.39
CA ASN A 270 -36.70 5.12 -2.46
C ASN A 270 -35.24 5.32 -1.99
N ASP A 271 -34.98 6.23 -1.06
CA ASP A 271 -33.63 6.47 -0.53
C ASP A 271 -33.15 5.27 0.28
N PHE A 272 -34.05 4.66 1.07
CA PHE A 272 -33.75 3.44 1.79
C PHE A 272 -33.47 2.27 0.83
N LYS A 273 -34.31 2.07 -0.19
CA LYS A 273 -34.08 1.08 -1.24
C LYS A 273 -32.74 1.28 -1.95
N GLU A 274 -32.36 2.53 -2.23
CA GLU A 274 -31.05 2.84 -2.80
C GLU A 274 -29.90 2.45 -1.86
N LYS A 275 -30.04 2.67 -0.53
CA LYS A 275 -29.05 2.22 0.47
C LYS A 275 -28.82 0.72 0.37
N ILE A 276 -29.92 -0.03 0.40
CA ILE A 276 -29.93 -1.49 0.38
C ILE A 276 -29.18 -2.01 -0.83
N VAL A 277 -29.46 -1.46 -2.02
CA VAL A 277 -28.79 -1.86 -3.25
C VAL A 277 -27.28 -1.62 -3.15
N LYS A 278 -26.84 -0.47 -2.62
CA LYS A 278 -25.41 -0.14 -2.50
C LYS A 278 -24.70 -1.01 -1.46
N VAL A 279 -25.34 -1.29 -0.32
CA VAL A 279 -24.82 -2.22 0.70
C VAL A 279 -24.72 -3.64 0.13
N ASN A 280 -25.71 -4.09 -0.63
CA ASN A 280 -25.68 -5.42 -1.24
C ASN A 280 -24.50 -5.57 -2.22
N VAL A 281 -24.19 -4.54 -3.01
CA VAL A 281 -23.00 -4.54 -3.89
C VAL A 281 -21.71 -4.76 -3.10
N LEU A 282 -21.55 -4.13 -1.93
CA LEU A 282 -20.37 -4.32 -1.07
C LEU A 282 -20.28 -5.77 -0.58
N VAL A 283 -21.38 -6.32 -0.08
CA VAL A 283 -21.40 -7.69 0.45
C VAL A 283 -21.15 -8.72 -0.64
N GLU A 284 -21.75 -8.56 -1.83
CA GLU A 284 -21.49 -9.44 -2.96
C GLU A 284 -20.02 -9.44 -3.37
N TRP A 285 -19.37 -8.28 -3.35
CA TRP A 285 -17.95 -8.16 -3.66
C TRP A 285 -17.05 -8.79 -2.60
N LEU A 286 -17.32 -8.54 -1.31
CA LEU A 286 -16.58 -9.19 -0.22
C LEU A 286 -16.76 -10.71 -0.25
N PHE A 287 -17.97 -11.18 -0.52
CA PHE A 287 -18.25 -12.59 -0.70
C PHE A 287 -17.49 -13.17 -1.90
N ALA A 288 -17.50 -12.49 -3.04
CA ALA A 288 -16.76 -12.91 -4.23
C ALA A 288 -15.25 -12.99 -3.98
N LEU A 289 -14.67 -12.03 -3.26
CA LEU A 289 -13.26 -12.07 -2.83
C LEU A 289 -13.00 -13.22 -1.87
N SER A 290 -13.90 -13.45 -0.91
CA SER A 290 -13.78 -14.50 0.10
C SER A 290 -13.71 -15.90 -0.49
N LYS A 291 -14.28 -16.09 -1.69
CA LYS A 291 -14.22 -17.38 -2.36
C LYS A 291 -12.84 -17.70 -2.86
N CYS A 292 -12.01 -16.72 -3.23
CA CYS A 292 -10.68 -16.88 -3.86
C CYS A 292 -9.79 -17.89 -3.11
N GLU A 293 -9.11 -18.79 -3.85
CA GLU A 293 -8.35 -19.92 -3.29
C GLU A 293 -7.27 -19.50 -2.26
N ARG A 294 -6.76 -18.28 -2.40
CA ARG A 294 -5.75 -17.70 -1.48
C ARG A 294 -6.28 -16.51 -0.69
N PHE A 295 -7.59 -16.42 -0.47
CA PHE A 295 -8.17 -15.29 0.25
C PHE A 295 -7.60 -15.15 1.67
N THR A 296 -7.61 -16.21 2.48
CA THR A 296 -7.07 -16.18 3.85
C THR A 296 -5.60 -15.79 3.86
N LEU A 297 -4.79 -16.36 2.95
CA LEU A 297 -3.38 -16.02 2.83
C LEU A 297 -3.17 -14.55 2.43
N ASN A 298 -3.96 -14.04 1.50
CA ASN A 298 -3.90 -12.65 1.07
C ASN A 298 -4.31 -11.71 2.22
N LEU A 299 -5.28 -12.08 3.06
CA LEU A 299 -5.63 -11.32 4.26
C LEU A 299 -4.45 -11.19 5.23
N CYS A 300 -3.65 -12.25 5.41
CA CYS A 300 -2.46 -12.21 6.26
C CYS A 300 -1.41 -11.20 5.76
N PHE A 301 -1.33 -10.99 4.44
CA PHE A 301 -0.39 -10.06 3.80
C PHE A 301 -0.88 -8.62 3.69
N LEU A 302 -2.13 -8.33 4.07
CA LEU A 302 -2.64 -6.96 4.07
C LEU A 302 -1.88 -6.08 5.06
N GLY A 303 -1.63 -4.83 4.67
CA GLY A 303 -1.11 -3.82 5.59
C GLY A 303 -2.04 -3.59 6.78
N LYS A 304 -1.48 -3.21 7.94
CA LYS A 304 -2.24 -2.95 9.18
C LYS A 304 -3.41 -1.98 8.97
N GLN A 305 -3.21 -0.95 8.15
CA GLN A 305 -4.24 0.04 7.83
C GLN A 305 -5.39 -0.57 7.01
N THR A 306 -5.09 -1.35 5.97
CA THR A 306 -6.14 -2.00 5.16
C THR A 306 -6.90 -3.05 5.95
N LYS A 307 -6.24 -3.79 6.85
CA LYS A 307 -6.93 -4.68 7.79
C LYS A 307 -7.97 -3.90 8.60
N GLU A 308 -7.58 -2.76 9.17
CA GLU A 308 -8.48 -1.89 9.90
C GLU A 308 -9.65 -1.37 9.04
N PHE A 309 -9.39 -1.02 7.77
CA PHE A 309 -10.45 -0.63 6.83
C PHE A 309 -11.46 -1.76 6.59
N VAL A 310 -10.98 -2.99 6.41
CA VAL A 310 -11.85 -4.17 6.25
C VAL A 310 -12.69 -4.39 7.50
N ARG A 311 -12.08 -4.29 8.69
CA ARG A 311 -12.79 -4.40 9.98
C ARG A 311 -13.91 -3.36 10.10
N CYS A 312 -13.60 -2.10 9.88
CA CYS A 312 -14.57 -1.00 9.94
C CYS A 312 -15.69 -1.19 8.91
N MET A 313 -15.36 -1.59 7.68
CA MET A 313 -16.34 -1.86 6.64
C MET A 313 -17.30 -2.99 7.03
N ILE A 314 -16.79 -4.11 7.55
CA ILE A 314 -17.61 -5.23 8.01
C ILE A 314 -18.53 -4.81 9.16
N GLN A 315 -17.99 -4.12 10.17
CA GLN A 315 -18.78 -3.63 11.31
C GLN A 315 -19.90 -2.68 10.88
N TRP A 316 -19.60 -1.78 9.94
CA TRP A 316 -20.59 -0.88 9.36
C TRP A 316 -21.67 -1.67 8.62
N ILE A 317 -21.30 -2.64 7.77
CA ILE A 317 -22.26 -3.51 7.07
C ILE A 317 -23.16 -4.25 8.08
N VAL A 318 -22.60 -4.82 9.16
CA VAL A 318 -23.39 -5.48 10.22
C VAL A 318 -24.40 -4.53 10.84
N SER A 319 -24.00 -3.28 11.13
CA SER A 319 -24.89 -2.29 11.71
C SER A 319 -26.04 -1.92 10.76
N GLU A 320 -25.76 -1.81 9.47
CA GLU A 320 -26.76 -1.51 8.44
C GLU A 320 -27.75 -2.65 8.25
N ILE A 321 -27.26 -3.89 8.25
CA ILE A 321 -28.10 -5.10 8.13
C ILE A 321 -29.09 -5.21 9.29
N LYS A 322 -28.70 -4.83 10.51
CA LYS A 322 -29.59 -4.83 11.68
C LYS A 322 -30.75 -3.84 11.55
N VAL A 323 -30.56 -2.77 10.78
CA VAL A 323 -31.59 -1.75 10.50
C VAL A 323 -32.48 -2.17 9.32
N MET A 324 -31.99 -3.07 8.45
CA MET A 324 -32.71 -3.56 7.28
C MET A 324 -33.72 -4.67 7.61
N ASP A 325 -34.81 -4.74 6.83
CA ASP A 325 -35.94 -5.64 7.05
C ASP A 325 -35.57 -7.15 6.98
N ALA A 326 -36.35 -8.01 7.63
CA ALA A 326 -35.92 -9.37 8.02
C ALA A 326 -35.71 -10.36 6.85
N GLU A 327 -36.41 -10.21 5.73
CA GLU A 327 -36.44 -11.26 4.69
C GLU A 327 -35.25 -11.18 3.72
N ALA A 328 -34.80 -9.97 3.36
CA ALA A 328 -33.62 -9.79 2.50
C ALA A 328 -32.30 -9.96 3.27
N THR A 329 -32.35 -10.06 4.60
CA THR A 329 -31.17 -10.00 5.47
C THR A 329 -30.58 -11.35 5.82
N GLU A 330 -31.27 -12.48 5.71
CA GLU A 330 -30.72 -13.77 6.18
C GLU A 330 -29.48 -14.23 5.40
N LYS A 331 -29.53 -14.29 4.06
CA LYS A 331 -28.35 -14.62 3.24
C LYS A 331 -27.20 -13.64 3.45
N LEU A 332 -27.55 -12.38 3.72
CA LEU A 332 -26.60 -11.30 3.95
C LEU A 332 -25.92 -11.46 5.31
N LYS A 333 -26.69 -11.81 6.36
CA LYS A 333 -26.20 -12.12 7.71
C LYS A 333 -25.26 -13.32 7.69
N GLU A 334 -25.65 -14.43 7.05
CA GLU A 334 -24.79 -15.61 6.92
C GLU A 334 -23.47 -15.26 6.25
N THR A 335 -23.53 -14.48 5.17
CA THR A 335 -22.35 -14.03 4.43
C THR A 335 -21.45 -13.14 5.29
N VAL A 336 -22.02 -12.21 6.04
CA VAL A 336 -21.28 -11.27 6.89
C VAL A 336 -20.68 -11.98 8.10
N GLN A 337 -21.43 -12.88 8.74
CA GLN A 337 -20.92 -13.71 9.83
C GLN A 337 -19.76 -14.59 9.36
N PHE A 338 -19.86 -15.16 8.16
CA PHE A 338 -18.75 -15.89 7.54
C PHE A 338 -17.51 -15.02 7.33
N LEU A 339 -17.70 -13.77 6.86
CA LEU A 339 -16.60 -12.81 6.68
C LEU A 339 -15.97 -12.38 8.02
N GLU A 340 -16.77 -12.17 9.07
CA GLU A 340 -16.29 -11.87 10.42
C GLU A 340 -15.44 -13.01 10.99
N CYS A 341 -15.92 -14.25 10.88
CA CYS A 341 -15.17 -15.43 11.32
C CYS A 341 -13.84 -15.57 10.57
N LEU A 342 -13.86 -15.41 9.23
CA LEU A 342 -12.65 -15.46 8.41
C LEU A 342 -11.64 -14.37 8.79
N TYR A 343 -12.12 -13.14 9.00
CA TYR A 343 -11.26 -12.02 9.35
C TYR A 343 -10.67 -12.14 10.75
N THR A 344 -11.44 -12.63 11.73
CA THR A 344 -10.95 -12.89 13.09
C THR A 344 -9.87 -13.96 13.07
N SER A 345 -10.12 -15.08 12.38
CA SER A 345 -9.17 -16.20 12.27
C SER A 345 -7.86 -15.83 11.56
N ALA A 346 -7.85 -14.80 10.72
CA ALA A 346 -6.66 -14.35 9.99
C ALA A 346 -5.81 -13.31 10.76
N ASN A 347 -6.31 -12.82 11.90
CA ASN A 347 -5.63 -11.82 12.73
C ASN A 347 -5.22 -12.33 14.12
N GLU A 348 -5.70 -13.50 14.50
CA GLU A 348 -5.07 -14.35 15.54
C GLU A 348 -3.77 -14.96 15.00
#